data_AF-A0AAE1YRK1-F1
#
_entry.id   AF-A0AAE1YRK1-F1
#
_cell.length_a   1.000
_cell.length_b   1.000
_cell.length_c   1.000
_cell.angle_alpha   90.00
_cell.angle_beta   90.00
_cell.angle_gamma   90.00
#
_symmetry.space_group_name_H-M   'P 1'
#
loop_
_entity.id
_entity.type
_entity.pdbx_description
1 polymer ?
#
loop_
_entity_poly.entity_id
_entity_poly.type
_entity_poly.pdbx_seq_one_letter_code
_entity_poly.pdbx_strand_id
1 'polypeptide(L)'
;MGLASIVIACIFLLILHSTLSFSNEESDSEIYIVHLEFPDDGVSASSEELESWYHSFLSGCKAGSSDRDPRMVYTYKNVLQGFAARLSPDDLKVIQEYGGFVHARPQRKLALHTTHSPGFLGLHQDFGFWKDSNYGEGVIIGVIDGGIDIGHPSFSDEGMSPPPAKWKGKCEFNYTACNNKVIGARTFTMGTGTPIDKYGHGSHTASTVAGNFVPGANFFGQGNGTAAGVAPRAHLAICKVCSAVACSESDVLKAMDIAIDDGVDVISLSME
;
A
#
# COMPACT_ATOMS: atom_id res chain seq x y z
N MET A 1 42.81 59.43 4.03
CA MET A 1 42.69 57.95 4.05
C MET A 1 41.68 57.60 5.12
N GLY A 2 40.41 57.57 4.70
CA GLY A 2 39.25 57.77 5.58
C GLY A 2 38.72 56.49 6.20
N LEU A 3 37.84 56.67 7.19
CA LEU A 3 37.10 55.64 7.92
C LEU A 3 36.54 54.50 7.03
N ALA A 4 36.23 54.79 5.77
CA ALA A 4 35.80 53.79 4.78
C ALA A 4 36.80 52.62 4.59
N SER A 5 38.11 52.88 4.59
CA SER A 5 39.12 51.81 4.43
C SER A 5 39.23 50.90 5.66
N ILE A 6 38.94 51.42 6.86
CA ILE A 6 38.96 50.66 8.10
C ILE A 6 37.71 49.78 8.20
N VAL A 7 36.54 50.31 7.79
CA VAL A 7 35.29 49.55 7.77
C VAL A 7 35.35 48.36 6.80
N ILE A 8 35.95 48.55 5.62
CA ILE A 8 36.11 47.46 4.63
C ILE A 8 37.03 46.36 5.17
N ALA A 9 38.14 46.71 5.84
CA ALA A 9 39.05 45.73 6.43
C ALA A 9 38.38 44.89 7.55
N CYS A 10 37.54 45.53 8.39
CA CYS A 10 36.79 44.83 9.44
C CYS A 10 35.73 43.86 8.87
N ILE A 11 35.06 44.25 7.78
CA ILE A 11 34.09 43.37 7.10
C ILE A 11 34.78 42.15 6.50
N PHE A 12 35.96 42.30 5.89
CA PHE A 12 36.73 41.17 5.37
C PHE A 12 37.21 40.22 6.48
N LEU A 13 37.61 40.72 7.64
CA LEU A 13 38.01 39.90 8.79
C LEU A 13 36.84 39.12 9.41
N LEU A 14 35.64 39.69 9.43
CA LEU A 14 34.40 39.02 9.88
C LEU A 14 33.94 37.94 8.90
N ILE A 15 34.12 38.14 7.60
CA ILE A 15 33.84 37.14 6.56
C ILE A 15 34.86 35.99 6.62
N LEU A 16 36.13 36.27 6.96
CA LEU A 16 37.15 35.23 7.12
C LEU A 16 36.95 34.38 8.38
N HIS A 17 36.39 34.93 9.47
CA HIS A 17 36.07 34.17 10.68
C HIS A 17 34.78 33.35 10.58
N SER A 18 33.86 33.72 9.69
CA SER A 18 32.61 32.97 9.47
C SER A 18 32.76 31.77 8.52
N THR A 19 33.92 31.62 7.86
CA THR A 19 34.21 30.48 6.96
C THR A 19 34.95 29.32 7.64
N LEU A 20 35.29 29.43 8.93
CA LEU A 20 35.77 28.30 9.75
C LEU A 20 34.62 27.73 10.58
N SER A 21 33.53 27.36 9.92
CA SER A 21 32.62 26.37 10.50
C SER A 21 33.24 25.00 10.23
N PHE A 22 33.86 24.41 11.24
CA PHE A 22 34.13 22.96 11.24
C PHE A 22 32.77 22.28 11.15
N SER A 23 32.38 21.86 9.94
CA SER A 23 31.33 20.84 9.79
C SER A 23 31.91 19.57 10.40
N ASN A 24 31.47 19.22 11.61
CA ASN A 24 31.49 17.83 12.02
C ASN A 24 30.68 17.08 10.96
N GLU A 25 31.34 16.27 10.14
CA GLU A 25 30.68 15.20 9.39
C GLU A 25 30.16 14.19 10.41
N GLU A 26 29.07 14.52 11.09
CA GLU A 26 28.22 13.52 11.70
C GLU A 26 27.60 12.79 10.51
N SER A 27 28.21 11.67 10.12
CA SER A 27 27.79 10.94 8.92
C SER A 27 26.35 10.47 9.15
N ASP A 28 25.40 11.10 8.47
CA ASP A 28 23.98 10.81 8.66
C ASP A 28 23.72 9.36 8.25
N SER A 29 23.37 8.52 9.22
CA SER A 29 23.14 7.10 8.96
C SER A 29 21.77 6.91 8.33
N GLU A 30 21.70 6.33 7.13
CA GLU A 30 20.44 6.00 6.47
C GLU A 30 20.13 4.50 6.60
N ILE A 31 18.87 4.11 6.41
CA ILE A 31 18.51 2.69 6.34
C ILE A 31 18.80 2.19 4.93
N TYR A 32 19.63 1.15 4.83
CA TYR A 32 19.94 0.44 3.60
C TYR A 32 19.29 -0.94 3.61
N ILE A 33 18.83 -1.38 2.44
CA ILE A 33 18.48 -2.79 2.16
C ILE A 33 19.73 -3.44 1.59
N VAL A 34 20.29 -4.41 2.31
CA VAL A 34 21.48 -5.18 1.95
C VAL A 34 21.03 -6.55 1.43
N HIS A 35 21.42 -6.88 0.21
CA HIS A 35 21.20 -8.16 -0.44
C HIS A 35 22.48 -8.99 -0.37
N LEU A 36 22.32 -10.23 0.10
CA LEU A 36 23.39 -11.19 0.26
C LEU A 36 23.09 -12.45 -0.57
N GLU A 37 24.13 -13.20 -0.87
CA GLU A 37 24.08 -14.54 -1.45
C GLU A 37 24.89 -15.47 -0.55
N PHE A 38 24.34 -16.66 -0.28
CA PHE A 38 25.09 -17.65 0.48
C PHE A 38 26.35 -18.07 -0.28
N PRO A 39 27.50 -18.24 0.41
CA PRO A 39 28.60 -18.99 -0.15
C PRO A 39 28.11 -20.40 -0.54
N ASP A 40 28.54 -20.92 -1.69
CA ASP A 40 28.07 -22.14 -2.41
C ASP A 40 27.98 -23.44 -1.58
N ASP A 41 28.35 -23.42 -0.30
CA ASP A 41 28.38 -24.57 0.59
C ASP A 41 27.01 -24.84 1.23
N GLY A 42 25.98 -25.08 0.42
CA GLY A 42 24.78 -25.92 0.64
C GLY A 42 24.12 -26.12 2.02
N VAL A 43 24.34 -25.29 3.04
CA VAL A 43 23.75 -25.48 4.36
C VAL A 43 22.41 -24.76 4.42
N SER A 44 21.35 -25.54 4.62
CA SER A 44 20.07 -25.08 5.17
C SER A 44 20.32 -24.55 6.59
N ALA A 45 20.85 -23.34 6.71
CA ALA A 45 21.05 -22.68 7.98
C ALA A 45 19.71 -22.60 8.72
N SER A 46 19.71 -23.00 9.98
CA SER A 46 18.58 -22.74 10.88
C SER A 46 18.30 -21.24 10.93
N SER A 47 17.09 -20.85 11.36
CA SER A 47 16.73 -19.43 11.42
C SER A 47 17.70 -18.62 12.31
N GLU A 48 18.20 -19.25 13.38
CA GLU A 48 19.14 -18.66 14.32
C GLU A 48 20.54 -18.48 13.72
N GLU A 49 21.02 -19.47 12.97
CA GLU A 49 22.30 -19.38 12.25
C GLU A 49 22.26 -18.31 11.17
N LEU A 50 21.13 -18.19 10.46
CA LEU A 50 20.93 -17.18 9.44
C LEU A 50 20.93 -15.77 10.03
N GLU A 51 20.21 -15.56 11.13
CA GLU A 51 20.22 -14.27 11.84
C GLU A 51 21.62 -13.94 12.37
N SER A 52 22.30 -14.91 12.99
CA SER A 52 23.66 -14.71 13.48
C SER A 52 24.62 -14.33 12.35
N TRP A 53 24.51 -14.99 11.19
CA TRP A 53 25.29 -14.67 10.00
C TRP A 53 25.01 -13.24 9.51
N TYR A 54 23.74 -12.82 9.40
CA TYR A 54 23.41 -11.44 9.03
C TYR A 54 23.95 -10.41 10.01
N HIS A 55 23.88 -10.68 11.32
CA HIS A 55 24.45 -9.80 12.34
C HIS A 55 25.98 -9.68 12.23
N SER A 56 26.67 -10.71 11.74
CA SER A 56 28.12 -10.68 11.55
C SER A 56 28.60 -9.61 10.56
N PHE A 57 27.79 -9.25 9.56
CA PHE A 57 28.13 -8.17 8.62
C PHE A 57 28.21 -6.79 9.29
N LEU A 58 27.56 -6.63 10.45
CA LEU A 58 27.51 -5.37 11.17
C LEU A 58 28.61 -5.23 12.23
N SER A 59 29.43 -6.26 12.49
CA SER A 59 30.41 -6.26 13.59
C SER A 59 31.56 -5.27 13.38
N GLY A 60 31.88 -4.92 12.14
CA GLY A 60 32.94 -3.96 11.79
C GLY A 60 32.48 -2.50 11.68
N CYS A 61 31.20 -2.23 11.88
CA CYS A 61 30.58 -0.92 11.66
C CYS A 61 30.70 0.00 12.89
N LYS A 62 30.85 1.32 12.66
CA LYS A 62 31.30 2.28 13.70
C LYS A 62 30.20 3.06 14.42
N ALA A 63 29.02 3.23 13.81
CA ALA A 63 27.90 4.00 14.39
C ALA A 63 27.08 3.24 15.46
N GLY A 64 26.60 4.01 16.45
CA GLY A 64 26.08 3.57 17.74
C GLY A 64 24.77 2.78 17.69
N SER A 65 24.80 1.62 18.35
CA SER A 65 23.60 0.88 18.73
C SER A 65 23.09 1.43 20.06
N SER A 66 21.82 1.85 20.10
CA SER A 66 21.10 2.03 21.36
C SER A 66 19.87 1.13 21.37
N ASP A 67 19.39 0.70 22.54
CA ASP A 67 18.17 -0.11 22.64
C ASP A 67 16.94 0.56 21.99
N ARG A 68 16.95 1.89 21.84
CA ARG A 68 15.86 2.66 21.22
C ARG A 68 16.00 2.79 19.71
N ASP A 69 17.18 2.58 19.16
CA ASP A 69 17.43 2.64 17.73
C ASP A 69 18.44 1.56 17.33
N PRO A 70 17.98 0.31 17.19
CA PRO A 70 18.87 -0.78 16.84
C PRO A 70 19.41 -0.58 15.44
N ARG A 71 20.71 -0.86 15.26
CA ARG A 71 21.37 -0.80 13.95
C ARG A 71 20.73 -1.76 12.95
N MET A 72 20.41 -2.98 13.40
CA MET A 72 19.63 -3.93 12.63
C MET A 72 18.15 -3.54 12.72
N VAL A 73 17.52 -3.28 11.57
CA VAL A 73 16.10 -2.92 11.49
C VAL A 73 15.25 -4.16 11.26
N TYR A 74 15.60 -4.96 10.24
CA TYR A 74 14.90 -6.21 9.90
C TYR A 74 15.86 -7.22 9.26
N THR A 75 15.60 -8.50 9.48
CA THR A 75 16.18 -9.61 8.70
C THR A 75 15.13 -10.15 7.72
N TYR A 76 15.58 -10.59 6.55
CA TYR A 76 14.72 -11.13 5.50
C TYR A 76 15.13 -12.55 5.17
N LYS A 77 14.16 -13.46 5.16
CA LYS A 77 14.36 -14.88 4.81
C LYS A 77 13.62 -15.29 3.54
N ASN A 78 12.41 -14.77 3.35
CA ASN A 78 11.50 -15.28 2.32
C ASN A 78 11.44 -14.39 1.08
N VAL A 79 11.51 -13.06 1.26
CA VAL A 79 11.34 -12.08 0.19
C VAL A 79 12.65 -11.69 -0.49
N LEU A 80 13.76 -11.83 0.24
CA LEU A 80 15.14 -11.70 -0.22
C LEU A 80 16.04 -12.31 0.87
N GLN A 81 17.28 -12.64 0.51
CA GLN A 81 18.31 -13.04 1.47
C GLN A 81 19.09 -11.79 1.90
N GLY A 82 19.01 -11.41 3.17
CA GLY A 82 19.71 -10.23 3.68
C GLY A 82 18.92 -9.48 4.72
N PHE A 83 19.20 -8.18 4.86
CA PHE A 83 18.69 -7.39 5.97
C PHE A 83 18.52 -5.90 5.64
N ALA A 84 17.76 -5.20 6.48
CA ALA A 84 17.72 -3.76 6.53
C ALA A 84 18.49 -3.26 7.76
N ALA A 85 19.43 -2.33 7.58
CA ALA A 85 20.21 -1.77 8.66
C ALA A 85 20.49 -0.29 8.47
N ARG A 86 20.67 0.43 9.58
CA ARG A 86 21.19 1.80 9.59
C ARG A 86 22.68 1.79 9.36
N LEU A 87 23.11 2.35 8.24
CA LEU A 87 24.51 2.34 7.81
C LEU A 87 24.95 3.75 7.44
N SER A 88 26.15 4.11 7.88
CA SER A 88 26.89 5.23 7.31
C SER A 88 27.52 4.86 5.96
N PRO A 89 27.93 5.84 5.16
CA PRO A 89 28.75 5.58 3.96
C PRO A 89 30.01 4.75 4.25
N ASP A 90 30.62 4.91 5.43
CA ASP A 90 31.80 4.12 5.81
C ASP A 90 31.44 2.70 6.25
N ASP A 91 30.29 2.51 6.91
CA ASP A 91 29.79 1.16 7.23
C ASP A 91 29.50 0.36 5.95
N LEU A 92 28.99 1.00 4.90
CA LEU A 92 28.76 0.36 3.60
C LEU A 92 30.05 -0.13 2.96
N LYS A 93 31.13 0.67 3.01
CA LYS A 93 32.44 0.25 2.51
C LYS A 93 32.93 -0.98 3.25
N VAL A 94 32.72 -1.03 4.57
CA VAL A 94 33.08 -2.20 5.39
C VAL A 94 32.28 -3.44 4.98
N ILE A 95 30.96 -3.30 4.82
CA ILE A 95 30.06 -4.42 4.48
C ILE A 95 30.32 -4.96 3.06
N GLN A 96 30.69 -4.10 2.11
CA GLN A 96 31.01 -4.47 0.73
C GLN A 96 32.20 -5.43 0.61
N GLU A 97 33.11 -5.45 1.60
CA GLU A 97 34.28 -6.33 1.63
C GLU A 97 33.96 -7.74 2.15
N TYR A 98 32.78 -7.96 2.74
CA TYR A 98 32.41 -9.29 3.26
C TYR A 98 31.97 -10.23 2.13
N GLY A 99 32.45 -11.48 2.20
CA GLY A 99 32.03 -12.54 1.30
C GLY A 99 30.51 -12.79 1.39
N GLY A 100 29.86 -12.92 0.23
CA GLY A 100 28.41 -13.06 0.13
C GLY A 100 27.67 -11.72 -0.03
N PHE A 101 28.34 -10.57 0.02
CA PHE A 101 27.72 -9.31 -0.34
C PHE A 101 27.44 -9.25 -1.85
N VAL A 102 26.19 -8.91 -2.21
CA VAL A 102 25.78 -8.71 -3.62
C VAL A 102 25.57 -7.22 -3.91
N HIS A 103 24.71 -6.58 -3.13
CA HIS A 103 24.34 -5.18 -3.36
C HIS A 103 23.71 -4.55 -2.12
N ALA A 104 23.89 -3.24 -1.95
CA ALA A 104 23.18 -2.45 -0.95
C ALA A 104 22.60 -1.19 -1.60
N ARG A 105 21.38 -0.85 -1.22
CA ARG A 105 20.70 0.38 -1.67
C ARG A 105 19.98 1.07 -0.52
N PRO A 106 19.88 2.40 -0.52
CA PRO A 106 19.08 3.10 0.47
C PRO A 106 17.61 2.67 0.37
N GLN A 107 16.92 2.63 1.51
CA GLN A 107 15.49 2.41 1.53
C GLN A 107 14.78 3.56 0.80
N ARG A 108 13.68 3.25 0.14
CA ARG A 108 12.84 4.25 -0.51
C ARG A 108 11.59 4.47 0.32
N LYS A 109 11.22 5.73 0.53
CA LYS A 109 9.88 6.07 1.00
C LYS A 109 8.93 5.95 -0.18
N LEU A 110 7.95 5.06 -0.08
CA LEU A 110 6.96 4.85 -1.13
C LEU A 110 5.76 5.77 -0.88
N ALA A 111 5.20 6.34 -1.94
CA ALA A 111 3.96 7.10 -1.89
C ALA A 111 2.75 6.15 -2.04
N LEU A 112 1.64 6.48 -1.37
CA LEU A 112 0.40 5.72 -1.48
C LEU A 112 -0.23 5.99 -2.85
N HIS A 113 -0.28 4.97 -3.72
CA HIS A 113 -0.86 5.07 -5.06
C HIS A 113 -1.97 4.03 -5.26
N THR A 114 -3.23 4.49 -5.28
CA THR A 114 -4.39 3.64 -5.60
C THR A 114 -4.51 3.33 -7.10
N THR A 115 -3.91 4.15 -7.96
CA THR A 115 -3.88 3.97 -9.43
C THR A 115 -2.78 3.03 -9.92
N HIS A 116 -1.84 2.64 -9.06
CA HIS A 116 -0.68 1.84 -9.45
C HIS A 116 -0.77 0.38 -8.99
N SER A 117 -1.60 0.07 -8.00
CA SER A 117 -1.62 -1.25 -7.35
C SER A 117 -1.84 -2.42 -8.33
N PRO A 118 -2.79 -2.37 -9.28
CA PRO A 118 -2.92 -3.43 -10.28
C PRO A 118 -1.66 -3.57 -11.15
N GLY A 119 -1.09 -2.47 -11.63
CA GLY A 119 0.15 -2.49 -12.42
C GLY A 119 1.35 -3.01 -11.64
N PHE A 120 1.45 -2.72 -10.34
CA PHE A 120 2.48 -3.28 -9.45
C PHE A 120 2.37 -4.80 -9.34
N LEU A 121 1.15 -5.33 -9.35
CA LEU A 121 0.88 -6.78 -9.36
C LEU A 121 1.04 -7.41 -10.75
N GLY A 122 1.46 -6.64 -11.76
CA GLY A 122 1.58 -7.12 -13.15
C GLY A 122 0.24 -7.29 -13.86
N LEU A 123 -0.84 -6.70 -13.33
CA LEU A 123 -2.15 -6.70 -13.97
C LEU A 123 -2.21 -5.55 -14.98
N HIS A 124 -2.28 -5.91 -16.26
CA HIS A 124 -2.25 -4.96 -17.36
C HIS A 124 -3.40 -5.23 -18.34
N GLN A 125 -3.90 -4.15 -18.95
CA GLN A 125 -4.97 -4.28 -19.94
C GLN A 125 -4.48 -5.07 -21.15
N ASP A 126 -5.34 -5.96 -21.63
CA ASP A 126 -5.24 -6.75 -22.86
C ASP A 126 -4.15 -7.82 -22.90
N PHE A 127 -3.53 -8.15 -21.76
CA PHE A 127 -2.61 -9.28 -21.63
C PHE A 127 -2.51 -9.84 -20.21
N GLY A 128 -1.88 -11.02 -20.10
CA GLY A 128 -1.65 -11.70 -18.82
C GLY A 128 -2.94 -12.07 -18.09
N PHE A 129 -2.84 -12.13 -16.76
CA PHE A 129 -3.90 -12.66 -15.90
C PHE A 129 -5.25 -11.94 -16.07
N TRP A 130 -5.26 -10.63 -16.31
CA TRP A 130 -6.50 -9.88 -16.52
C TRP A 130 -7.24 -10.31 -17.77
N LYS A 131 -6.53 -10.55 -18.87
CA LYS A 131 -7.15 -11.09 -20.09
C LYS A 131 -7.63 -12.52 -19.88
N ASP A 132 -6.81 -13.36 -19.26
CA ASP A 132 -7.11 -14.79 -19.09
C ASP A 132 -8.29 -15.03 -18.14
N SER A 133 -8.44 -14.19 -17.12
CA SER A 133 -9.58 -14.19 -16.18
C SER A 133 -10.77 -13.34 -16.63
N ASN A 134 -10.69 -12.76 -17.83
CA ASN A 134 -11.66 -11.81 -18.36
C ASN A 134 -12.01 -10.69 -17.35
N TYR A 135 -11.00 -10.20 -16.63
CA TYR A 135 -11.08 -9.13 -15.64
C TYR A 135 -12.08 -9.39 -14.49
N GLY A 136 -12.45 -10.66 -14.26
CA GLY A 136 -13.45 -11.07 -13.27
C GLY A 136 -14.90 -11.00 -13.76
N GLU A 137 -15.16 -10.93 -15.06
CA GLU A 137 -16.52 -10.93 -15.61
C GLU A 137 -17.34 -12.13 -15.10
N GLY A 138 -18.58 -11.87 -14.67
CA GLY A 138 -19.50 -12.88 -14.14
C GLY A 138 -19.24 -13.29 -12.68
N VAL A 139 -18.16 -12.82 -12.07
CA VAL A 139 -17.90 -12.96 -10.63
C VAL A 139 -18.68 -11.90 -9.87
N ILE A 140 -19.30 -12.30 -8.76
CA ILE A 140 -20.02 -11.40 -7.85
C ILE A 140 -19.25 -11.29 -6.54
N ILE A 141 -18.80 -10.08 -6.20
CA ILE A 141 -18.08 -9.79 -4.97
C ILE A 141 -19.01 -9.08 -3.99
N GLY A 142 -19.24 -9.70 -2.84
CA GLY A 142 -19.98 -9.15 -1.72
C GLY A 142 -19.07 -8.25 -0.87
N VAL A 143 -19.39 -6.98 -0.75
CA VAL A 143 -18.65 -6.03 0.10
C VAL A 143 -19.49 -5.72 1.33
N ILE A 144 -19.04 -6.19 2.49
CA ILE A 144 -19.71 -5.98 3.77
C ILE A 144 -18.94 -4.86 4.50
N ASP A 145 -19.51 -3.65 4.53
CA ASP A 145 -18.81 -2.41 4.94
C ASP A 145 -19.79 -1.27 5.32
N GLY A 146 -19.40 0.01 5.16
CA GLY A 146 -20.17 1.22 5.43
C GLY A 146 -21.16 1.65 4.34
N GLY A 147 -21.30 0.87 3.27
CA GLY A 147 -22.18 1.14 2.13
C GLY A 147 -21.43 1.52 0.86
N ILE A 148 -22.11 2.20 -0.07
CA ILE A 148 -21.54 2.63 -1.35
C ILE A 148 -21.99 4.03 -1.76
N ASP A 149 -21.09 4.83 -2.34
CA ASP A 149 -21.43 6.00 -3.16
C ASP A 149 -21.54 5.57 -4.63
N ILE A 150 -22.71 5.09 -5.01
CA ILE A 150 -22.94 4.49 -6.33
C ILE A 150 -22.80 5.46 -7.51
N GLY A 151 -22.84 6.77 -7.26
CA GLY A 151 -22.63 7.80 -8.28
C GLY A 151 -21.16 7.98 -8.66
N HIS A 152 -20.22 7.39 -7.91
CA HIS A 152 -18.80 7.54 -8.16
C HIS A 152 -18.39 6.84 -9.49
N PRO A 153 -17.49 7.43 -10.31
CA PRO A 153 -17.09 6.88 -11.61
C PRO A 153 -16.60 5.43 -11.58
N SER A 154 -15.96 5.00 -10.49
CA SER A 154 -15.52 3.61 -10.29
C SER A 154 -16.67 2.59 -10.30
N PHE A 155 -17.92 3.03 -10.14
CA PHE A 155 -19.11 2.17 -10.13
C PHE A 155 -19.99 2.36 -11.37
N SER A 156 -19.48 3.04 -12.40
CA SER A 156 -20.06 3.03 -13.74
C SER A 156 -20.15 1.60 -14.28
N ASP A 157 -21.25 1.28 -14.96
CA ASP A 157 -21.46 0.01 -15.62
C ASP A 157 -21.01 -0.01 -17.09
N GLU A 158 -20.24 1.00 -17.50
CA GLU A 158 -19.65 1.04 -18.82
C GLU A 158 -18.78 -0.20 -19.10
N GLY A 159 -19.17 -0.94 -20.14
CA GLY A 159 -18.54 -2.20 -20.56
C GLY A 159 -18.78 -3.38 -19.63
N MET A 160 -19.73 -3.29 -18.69
CA MET A 160 -20.16 -4.42 -17.88
C MET A 160 -21.22 -5.24 -18.61
N SER A 161 -21.07 -6.56 -18.58
CA SER A 161 -22.13 -7.49 -18.96
C SER A 161 -23.30 -7.45 -17.97
N PRO A 162 -24.50 -7.95 -18.32
CA PRO A 162 -25.60 -8.10 -17.37
C PRO A 162 -25.23 -9.01 -16.19
N PRO A 163 -25.90 -8.87 -15.02
CA PRO A 163 -25.66 -9.73 -13.87
C PRO A 163 -25.86 -11.22 -14.20
N PRO A 164 -25.08 -12.13 -13.60
CA PRO A 164 -25.24 -13.58 -13.79
C PRO A 164 -26.64 -14.07 -13.42
N ALA A 165 -27.19 -15.02 -14.17
CA ALA A 165 -28.54 -15.56 -13.90
C ALA A 165 -28.71 -16.21 -12.52
N LYS A 166 -27.60 -16.59 -11.84
CA LYS A 166 -27.60 -17.12 -10.48
C LYS A 166 -27.88 -16.06 -9.41
N TRP A 167 -27.75 -14.77 -9.74
CA TRP A 167 -27.89 -13.65 -8.82
C TRP A 167 -29.34 -13.52 -8.34
N LYS A 168 -29.53 -13.46 -7.02
CA LYS A 168 -30.86 -13.38 -6.38
C LYS A 168 -31.04 -12.16 -5.48
N GLY A 169 -29.99 -11.35 -5.33
CA GLY A 169 -30.01 -10.23 -4.40
C GLY A 169 -30.87 -9.06 -4.85
N LYS A 170 -30.94 -8.06 -3.98
CA LYS A 170 -31.87 -6.93 -4.08
C LYS A 170 -31.15 -5.61 -4.11
N CYS A 171 -31.83 -4.63 -4.68
CA CYS A 171 -31.40 -3.24 -4.71
C CYS A 171 -32.32 -2.40 -3.80
N GLU A 172 -31.89 -2.13 -2.58
CA GLU A 172 -32.62 -1.36 -1.56
C GLU A 172 -32.34 0.15 -1.67
N PHE A 173 -32.30 0.68 -2.89
CA PHE A 173 -32.31 2.11 -3.15
C PHE A 173 -33.72 2.60 -3.46
N ASN A 174 -34.11 3.72 -2.86
CA ASN A 174 -35.36 4.39 -3.22
C ASN A 174 -35.22 4.91 -4.66
N TYR A 175 -35.96 4.29 -5.60
CA TYR A 175 -36.21 4.74 -6.97
C TYR A 175 -35.13 4.45 -8.06
N THR A 176 -34.41 3.32 -7.93
CA THR A 176 -33.35 2.74 -8.83
C THR A 176 -31.97 3.40 -8.77
N ALA A 177 -31.02 2.70 -8.14
CA ALA A 177 -29.61 3.09 -8.20
C ALA A 177 -28.65 1.95 -8.55
N CYS A 178 -29.08 0.68 -8.55
CA CYS A 178 -28.22 -0.42 -9.02
C CYS A 178 -28.16 -0.46 -10.55
N ASN A 179 -27.02 -0.88 -11.06
CA ASN A 179 -26.68 -0.97 -12.47
C ASN A 179 -25.95 -2.31 -12.73
N ASN A 180 -25.37 -2.51 -13.92
CA ASN A 180 -24.64 -3.77 -14.17
C ASN A 180 -23.31 -3.86 -13.42
N LYS A 181 -22.82 -2.79 -12.78
CA LYS A 181 -21.63 -2.80 -11.93
C LYS A 181 -21.94 -3.14 -10.49
N VAL A 182 -22.81 -2.36 -9.85
CA VAL A 182 -23.34 -2.59 -8.52
C VAL A 182 -24.73 -3.19 -8.68
N ILE A 183 -24.79 -4.52 -8.61
CA ILE A 183 -25.98 -5.31 -8.96
C ILE A 183 -26.92 -5.54 -7.77
N GLY A 184 -26.42 -5.25 -6.56
CA GLY A 184 -27.17 -5.30 -5.32
C GLY A 184 -26.62 -4.34 -4.29
N ALA A 185 -27.50 -3.83 -3.44
CA ALA A 185 -27.14 -2.95 -2.34
C ALA A 185 -28.21 -3.05 -1.25
N ARG A 186 -27.80 -3.40 -0.04
CA ARG A 186 -28.69 -3.67 1.10
C ARG A 186 -28.14 -3.06 2.38
N THR A 187 -29.02 -2.78 3.34
CA THR A 187 -28.64 -2.23 4.65
C THR A 187 -29.14 -3.12 5.78
N PHE A 188 -28.26 -3.43 6.73
CA PHE A 188 -28.53 -4.33 7.86
C PHE A 188 -28.54 -3.62 9.20
N THR A 189 -28.40 -2.29 9.23
CA THR A 189 -28.45 -1.44 10.42
C THR A 189 -29.86 -1.37 11.02
N MET A 190 -30.30 -2.47 11.64
CA MET A 190 -31.57 -2.64 12.36
C MET A 190 -32.80 -2.13 11.56
N GLY A 191 -32.81 -2.34 10.23
CA GLY A 191 -33.94 -2.01 9.36
C GLY A 191 -34.15 -0.52 9.09
N THR A 192 -33.19 0.35 9.42
CA THR A 192 -33.27 1.79 9.13
C THR A 192 -32.13 2.24 8.22
N GLY A 193 -32.44 3.13 7.27
CA GLY A 193 -31.43 3.81 6.45
C GLY A 193 -31.39 3.35 4.99
N THR A 194 -30.34 3.78 4.29
CA THR A 194 -30.08 3.46 2.89
C THR A 194 -28.68 2.84 2.76
N PRO A 195 -28.41 2.06 1.69
CA PRO A 195 -27.08 1.52 1.41
C PRO A 195 -26.01 2.57 1.09
N ILE A 196 -26.34 3.88 1.17
CA ILE A 196 -25.44 4.99 0.84
C ILE A 196 -24.28 5.04 1.82
N ASP A 197 -23.06 5.11 1.30
CA ASP A 197 -21.86 5.41 2.07
C ASP A 197 -21.82 6.91 2.42
N LYS A 198 -21.62 7.22 3.70
CA LYS A 198 -21.48 8.60 4.19
C LYS A 198 -20.08 8.92 4.72
N TYR A 199 -19.18 7.93 4.73
CA TYR A 199 -17.85 8.03 5.35
C TYR A 199 -16.74 7.76 4.34
N GLY A 200 -17.03 7.01 3.27
CA GLY A 200 -16.13 6.74 2.16
C GLY A 200 -15.39 5.40 2.27
N HIS A 201 -15.37 4.76 3.44
CA HIS A 201 -14.63 3.50 3.64
C HIS A 201 -15.14 2.40 2.72
N GLY A 202 -16.45 2.14 2.72
CA GLY A 202 -17.06 1.10 1.88
C GLY A 202 -16.90 1.38 0.39
N SER A 203 -16.97 2.64 -0.03
CA SER A 203 -16.73 3.03 -1.42
C SER A 203 -15.25 2.84 -1.79
N HIS A 204 -14.33 3.19 -0.90
CA HIS A 204 -12.91 3.00 -1.13
C HIS A 204 -12.56 1.51 -1.25
N THR A 205 -13.03 0.66 -0.33
CA THR A 205 -12.79 -0.80 -0.36
C THR A 205 -13.45 -1.46 -1.57
N ALA A 206 -14.70 -1.10 -1.89
CA ALA A 206 -15.39 -1.58 -3.08
C ALA A 206 -14.67 -1.20 -4.39
N SER A 207 -14.16 0.04 -4.48
CA SER A 207 -13.40 0.48 -5.65
C SER A 207 -12.02 -0.18 -5.76
N THR A 208 -11.42 -0.57 -4.63
CA THR A 208 -10.14 -1.29 -4.60
C THR A 208 -10.30 -2.73 -5.08
N VAL A 209 -11.36 -3.42 -4.66
CA VAL A 209 -11.57 -4.82 -5.07
C VAL A 209 -12.06 -4.91 -6.52
N ALA A 210 -13.00 -4.05 -6.91
CA ALA A 210 -13.63 -4.12 -8.23
C ALA A 210 -14.08 -2.75 -8.73
N GLY A 211 -13.33 -1.66 -8.57
CA GLY A 211 -13.61 -0.44 -9.31
C GLY A 211 -13.45 -0.64 -10.82
N ASN A 212 -14.34 -0.05 -11.62
CA ASN A 212 -14.15 0.05 -13.06
C ASN A 212 -12.97 0.98 -13.39
N PHE A 213 -12.52 1.00 -14.63
CA PHE A 213 -11.42 1.86 -15.07
C PHE A 213 -11.83 3.34 -15.04
N VAL A 214 -11.09 4.15 -14.28
CA VAL A 214 -11.30 5.60 -14.18
C VAL A 214 -10.03 6.34 -14.61
N PRO A 215 -9.95 6.83 -15.85
CA PRO A 215 -8.78 7.55 -16.35
C PRO A 215 -8.64 8.93 -15.68
N GLY A 216 -7.41 9.38 -15.48
CA GLY A 216 -7.11 10.70 -14.92
C GLY A 216 -7.37 10.83 -13.41
N ALA A 217 -7.57 9.71 -12.72
CA ALA A 217 -7.75 9.68 -11.28
C ALA A 217 -6.49 10.20 -10.56
N ASN A 218 -6.69 11.10 -9.61
CA ASN A 218 -5.62 11.68 -8.79
C ASN A 218 -6.21 12.29 -7.50
N PHE A 219 -5.39 12.47 -6.48
CA PHE A 219 -5.72 13.22 -5.27
C PHE A 219 -4.80 14.44 -5.17
N PHE A 220 -5.30 15.63 -5.49
CA PHE A 220 -4.51 16.87 -5.59
C PHE A 220 -3.23 16.71 -6.43
N GLY A 221 -3.33 16.01 -7.56
CA GLY A 221 -2.21 15.72 -8.46
C GLY A 221 -1.34 14.53 -8.05
N GLN A 222 -1.55 13.93 -6.88
CA GLN A 222 -0.85 12.72 -6.45
C GLN A 222 -1.52 11.45 -7.00
N GLY A 223 -0.71 10.44 -7.29
CA GLY A 223 -1.19 9.16 -7.82
C GLY A 223 -1.86 9.29 -9.19
N ASN A 224 -1.40 10.20 -10.04
CA ASN A 224 -1.99 10.40 -11.37
C ASN A 224 -1.92 9.12 -12.21
N GLY A 225 -3.05 8.70 -12.77
CA GLY A 225 -3.13 7.51 -13.60
C GLY A 225 -4.56 7.06 -13.86
N THR A 226 -4.72 5.78 -14.18
CA THR A 226 -6.04 5.14 -14.30
C THR A 226 -6.29 4.35 -13.02
N ALA A 227 -7.32 4.73 -12.25
CA ALA A 227 -7.74 3.91 -11.11
C ALA A 227 -8.52 2.70 -11.63
N ALA A 228 -8.31 1.55 -11.01
CA ALA A 228 -9.05 0.33 -11.29
C ALA A 228 -8.99 -0.59 -10.08
N GLY A 229 -10.04 -1.39 -9.88
CA GLY A 229 -9.99 -2.47 -8.91
C GLY A 229 -9.13 -3.64 -9.38
N VAL A 230 -8.89 -4.60 -8.50
CA VAL A 230 -8.19 -5.84 -8.85
C VAL A 230 -8.98 -6.67 -9.88
N ALA A 231 -10.32 -6.65 -9.81
CA ALA A 231 -11.21 -7.29 -10.78
C ALA A 231 -12.20 -6.27 -11.40
N PRO A 232 -11.76 -5.47 -12.40
CA PRO A 232 -12.56 -4.35 -12.91
C PRO A 232 -13.91 -4.72 -13.53
N ARG A 233 -14.07 -5.96 -14.02
CA ARG A 233 -15.31 -6.45 -14.64
C ARG A 233 -16.15 -7.35 -13.71
N ALA A 234 -15.74 -7.52 -12.46
CA ALA A 234 -16.58 -8.19 -11.46
C ALA A 234 -17.77 -7.30 -11.03
N HIS A 235 -18.89 -7.94 -10.70
CA HIS A 235 -20.06 -7.28 -10.13
C HIS A 235 -19.89 -7.07 -8.62
N LEU A 236 -20.52 -6.02 -8.09
CA LEU A 236 -20.53 -5.69 -6.67
C LEU A 236 -21.92 -5.92 -6.07
N ALA A 237 -21.95 -6.59 -4.93
CA ALA A 237 -23.10 -6.72 -4.04
C ALA A 237 -22.78 -6.05 -2.70
N ILE A 238 -23.39 -4.91 -2.43
CA ILE A 238 -23.04 -4.08 -1.27
C ILE A 238 -23.94 -4.43 -0.08
N CYS A 239 -23.34 -4.69 1.07
CA CYS A 239 -24.03 -4.91 2.33
C CYS A 239 -23.52 -3.89 3.36
N LYS A 240 -24.35 -2.89 3.63
CA LYS A 240 -24.04 -1.89 4.66
C LYS A 240 -24.37 -2.45 6.04
N VAL A 241 -23.35 -2.59 6.87
CA VAL A 241 -23.46 -3.06 8.26
C VAL A 241 -22.89 -2.06 9.27
N CYS A 242 -22.14 -1.07 8.78
CA CYS A 242 -21.51 -0.06 9.62
C CYS A 242 -22.34 1.23 9.67
N SER A 243 -22.43 1.78 10.87
CA SER A 243 -22.85 3.16 11.14
C SER A 243 -21.65 4.11 11.15
N ALA A 244 -21.84 5.35 11.63
CA ALA A 244 -20.75 6.30 11.82
C ALA A 244 -19.67 5.83 12.80
N VAL A 245 -20.05 4.99 13.76
CA VAL A 245 -19.27 4.75 14.97
C VAL A 245 -18.81 3.30 15.04
N ALA A 246 -19.66 2.37 14.61
CA ALA A 246 -19.40 0.94 14.73
C ALA A 246 -20.24 0.13 13.75
N CYS A 247 -19.83 -1.13 13.58
CA CYS A 247 -20.54 -2.18 12.88
C CYS A 247 -21.00 -3.21 13.93
N SER A 248 -22.28 -3.56 13.96
CA SER A 248 -22.77 -4.60 14.89
C SER A 248 -22.43 -5.98 14.35
N GLU A 249 -21.87 -6.87 15.17
CA GLU A 249 -21.59 -8.26 14.78
C GLU A 249 -22.84 -8.98 14.27
N SER A 250 -24.00 -8.72 14.86
CA SER A 250 -25.29 -9.27 14.40
C SER A 250 -25.61 -8.91 12.95
N ASP A 251 -25.30 -7.67 12.56
CA ASP A 251 -25.59 -7.13 11.24
C ASP A 251 -24.58 -7.66 10.22
N VAL A 252 -23.32 -7.81 10.64
CA VAL A 252 -22.26 -8.48 9.87
C VAL A 252 -22.64 -9.92 9.56
N LEU A 253 -22.98 -10.72 10.59
CA LEU A 253 -23.38 -12.11 10.40
C LEU A 253 -24.63 -12.22 9.53
N LYS A 254 -25.61 -11.31 9.70
CA LYS A 254 -26.79 -11.31 8.84
C LYS A 254 -26.47 -10.95 7.39
N ALA A 255 -25.55 -10.02 7.16
CA ALA A 255 -25.07 -9.68 5.83
C ALA A 255 -24.34 -10.84 5.16
N MET A 256 -23.51 -11.58 5.91
CA MET A 256 -22.81 -12.78 5.41
C MET A 256 -23.81 -13.87 4.98
N ASP A 257 -24.77 -14.19 5.85
CA ASP A 257 -25.86 -15.14 5.59
C ASP A 257 -26.62 -14.80 4.30
N ILE A 258 -26.99 -13.54 4.17
CA ILE A 258 -27.69 -13.05 2.98
C ILE A 258 -26.81 -13.01 1.73
N ALA A 259 -25.54 -12.63 1.82
CA ALA A 259 -24.64 -12.62 0.68
C ALA A 259 -24.48 -14.03 0.07
N ILE A 260 -24.41 -15.05 0.92
CA ILE A 260 -24.37 -16.45 0.51
C ILE A 260 -25.68 -16.83 -0.22
N ASP A 261 -26.83 -16.52 0.38
CA ASP A 261 -28.14 -16.80 -0.22
C ASP A 261 -28.37 -16.08 -1.56
N ASP A 262 -27.90 -14.84 -1.67
CA ASP A 262 -28.01 -14.00 -2.86
C ASP A 262 -27.08 -14.48 -4.00
N GLY A 263 -26.13 -15.38 -3.71
CA GLY A 263 -25.26 -16.05 -4.68
C GLY A 263 -23.94 -15.35 -4.96
N VAL A 264 -23.38 -14.64 -3.96
CA VAL A 264 -22.04 -14.04 -4.01
C VAL A 264 -20.96 -15.12 -4.13
N ASP A 265 -19.91 -14.86 -4.92
CA ASP A 265 -18.77 -15.77 -5.11
C ASP A 265 -17.64 -15.55 -4.10
N VAL A 266 -17.39 -14.28 -3.74
CA VAL A 266 -16.32 -13.87 -2.83
C VAL A 266 -16.84 -12.78 -1.90
N ILE A 267 -16.56 -12.90 -0.59
CA ILE A 267 -16.86 -11.86 0.39
C ILE A 267 -15.58 -11.08 0.72
N SER A 268 -15.67 -9.75 0.63
CA SER A 268 -14.66 -8.80 1.11
C SER A 268 -15.17 -8.15 2.41
N LEU A 269 -14.41 -8.34 3.48
CA LEU A 269 -14.64 -7.79 4.81
C LEU A 269 -13.41 -7.01 5.25
N SER A 270 -13.58 -5.75 5.61
CA SER A 270 -12.49 -4.84 5.99
C SER A 270 -12.78 -4.19 7.34
N MET A 271 -13.08 -5.04 8.33
CA MET A 271 -13.34 -4.66 9.72
C MET A 271 -12.83 -5.77 10.64
N GLU A 272 -12.53 -5.39 11.90
CA GLU A 272 -11.99 -6.26 12.95
C GLU A 272 -12.95 -6.39 14.12
#